data_AF-A0A812PEV9-F1
#
_entry.id   AF-A0A812PEV9-F1
#
_cell.length_a   1.000
_cell.length_b   1.000
_cell.length_c   1.000
_cell.angle_alpha   90.00
_cell.angle_beta   90.00
_cell.angle_gamma   90.00
#
_symmetry.space_group_name_H-M   'P 1'
#
loop_
_entity.id
_entity.type
_entity.pdbx_description
1 polymer ?
#
loop_
_entity_poly.entity_id
_entity_poly.type
_entity_poly.pdbx_seq_one_letter_code
_entity_poly.pdbx_strand_id
1 'polypeptide(L)'
;MNCFLPTIAADFGKYLVCYRLQRDDASGLQGLRCPFLPGSAGLASATQVVGGLILFMVAALWTWLSLSRSDEDPKPSHVVFLTSKYQRRYALFETERLIRKTLFTFIGALLPIHSSPALQMGCLGIVVLVSLFLYCRYKPYHSPEWNWIEIWLLFAAAVMITSVSTLLANEFHWGHSVPTQQSIIFATAGIAAVASAIMVFRVIQELVREQRQAAK
;
A
#
# COMPACT_ATOMS: atom_id res chain seq x y z
N MET A 1 -6.72 13.28 -7.25
CA MET A 1 -6.56 11.90 -7.78
C MET A 1 -5.85 10.96 -6.79
N ASN A 2 -4.72 11.37 -6.18
CA ASN A 2 -3.95 10.51 -5.25
C ASN A 2 -4.69 9.93 -4.03
N CYS A 3 -5.74 10.58 -3.53
CA CYS A 3 -6.47 10.10 -2.35
C CYS A 3 -7.53 9.02 -2.65
N PHE A 4 -8.06 8.99 -3.88
CA PHE A 4 -9.21 8.14 -4.23
C PHE A 4 -8.81 6.81 -4.87
N LEU A 5 -7.65 6.76 -5.54
CA LEU A 5 -7.17 5.55 -6.22
C LEU A 5 -7.04 4.34 -5.27
N PRO A 6 -6.46 4.49 -4.06
CA PRO A 6 -6.37 3.38 -3.11
C PRO A 6 -7.75 2.89 -2.66
N THR A 7 -8.70 3.80 -2.43
CA THR A 7 -10.08 3.46 -2.03
C THR A 7 -10.84 2.74 -3.13
N ILE A 8 -10.75 3.22 -4.37
CA ILE A 8 -11.38 2.56 -5.54
C ILE A 8 -10.80 1.16 -5.72
N ALA A 9 -9.47 1.01 -5.66
CA ALA A 9 -8.82 -0.30 -5.74
C ALA A 9 -9.26 -1.24 -4.61
N ALA A 10 -9.43 -0.72 -3.39
CA ALA A 10 -9.94 -1.48 -2.25
C ALA A 10 -11.37 -1.99 -2.48
N ASP A 11 -12.25 -1.13 -3.00
CA ASP A 11 -13.64 -1.50 -3.26
C ASP A 11 -13.75 -2.58 -4.34
N PHE A 12 -12.92 -2.53 -5.38
CA PHE A 12 -12.80 -3.64 -6.34
C PHE A 12 -12.27 -4.93 -5.71
N GLY A 13 -11.28 -4.84 -4.81
CA GLY A 13 -10.73 -5.99 -4.09
C GLY A 13 -11.78 -6.75 -3.28
N LYS A 14 -12.74 -6.05 -2.65
CA LYS A 14 -13.84 -6.68 -1.89
C LYS A 14 -14.69 -7.62 -2.74
N TYR A 15 -14.95 -7.28 -4.01
CA TYR A 15 -15.72 -8.14 -4.91
C TYR A 15 -14.98 -9.44 -5.27
N LEU A 16 -13.65 -9.43 -5.22
CA LEU A 16 -12.84 -10.60 -5.53
C LEU A 16 -12.88 -11.65 -4.41
N VAL A 17 -13.07 -11.23 -3.15
CA VAL A 17 -13.23 -12.13 -1.98
C VAL A 17 -14.46 -13.03 -2.10
N CYS A 18 -15.50 -12.59 -2.81
CA CYS A 18 -16.74 -13.35 -2.96
C CYS A 18 -16.60 -14.56 -3.90
N TYR A 19 -15.52 -14.65 -4.68
CA TYR A 19 -15.28 -15.79 -5.56
C TYR A 19 -14.59 -16.92 -4.81
N ARG A 20 -15.24 -18.07 -4.73
CA ARG A 20 -14.69 -19.31 -4.14
C ARG A 20 -14.45 -20.33 -5.23
N LEU A 21 -13.35 -21.07 -5.13
CA LEU A 21 -13.16 -22.28 -5.92
C LEU A 21 -14.12 -23.36 -5.39
N GLN A 22 -15.03 -23.82 -6.24
CA GLN A 22 -15.88 -24.97 -5.96
C GLN A 22 -15.54 -26.07 -6.96
N ARG A 23 -15.42 -27.31 -6.46
CA ARG A 23 -15.19 -28.47 -7.32
C ARG A 23 -16.51 -28.76 -8.04
N ASP A 24 -16.47 -28.81 -9.36
CA ASP A 24 -17.66 -29.11 -10.15
C ASP A 24 -17.73 -30.63 -10.36
N ASP A 25 -18.72 -31.27 -9.73
CA ASP A 25 -18.83 -32.74 -9.62
C ASP A 25 -19.00 -33.46 -10.97
N ALA A 26 -19.34 -32.72 -12.04
CA ALA A 26 -19.56 -33.28 -13.38
C ALA A 26 -18.32 -33.25 -14.30
N SER A 27 -17.33 -32.38 -14.05
CA SER A 27 -16.20 -32.16 -14.97
C SER A 27 -14.82 -32.30 -14.31
N GLY A 28 -14.76 -32.39 -12.97
CA GLY A 28 -13.50 -32.42 -12.22
C GLY A 28 -12.73 -31.10 -12.24
N LEU A 29 -13.17 -30.10 -13.02
CA LEU A 29 -12.61 -28.76 -13.07
C LEU A 29 -13.09 -27.92 -11.88
N GLN A 30 -12.17 -27.17 -11.29
CA GLN A 30 -12.49 -26.20 -10.24
C GLN A 30 -13.12 -24.96 -10.87
N GLY A 31 -14.40 -24.73 -10.64
CA GLY A 31 -15.10 -23.53 -11.08
C GLY A 31 -15.00 -22.41 -10.05
N LEU A 32 -14.76 -21.17 -10.50
CA LEU A 32 -14.88 -19.98 -9.64
C LEU A 32 -16.37 -19.62 -9.52
N ARG A 33 -16.95 -19.78 -8.33
CA ARG A 33 -18.36 -19.46 -8.07
C ARG A 33 -18.47 -18.31 -7.08
N CYS A 34 -19.30 -17.33 -7.42
CA CYS A 34 -19.73 -16.28 -6.49
C CYS A 34 -21.20 -16.54 -6.14
N PRO A 35 -21.56 -16.72 -4.85
CA PRO A 35 -22.91 -17.14 -4.45
C PRO A 35 -24.01 -16.12 -4.78
N PHE A 36 -23.64 -14.87 -5.06
CA PHE A 36 -24.58 -13.79 -5.38
C PHE A 36 -24.87 -13.64 -6.88
N LEU A 37 -24.17 -14.37 -7.76
CA LEU A 37 -24.34 -14.28 -9.22
C LEU A 37 -25.01 -15.55 -9.78
N PRO A 38 -26.01 -15.43 -10.68
CA PRO A 38 -26.69 -16.57 -11.28
C PRO A 38 -25.72 -17.44 -12.12
N GLY A 39 -25.97 -18.75 -12.08
CA GLY A 39 -25.03 -19.81 -12.50
C GLY A 39 -24.56 -19.73 -13.96
N SER A 40 -23.28 -20.09 -14.15
CA SER A 40 -22.43 -20.10 -15.37
C SER A 40 -21.56 -18.85 -15.63
N ALA A 41 -21.88 -17.68 -15.08
CA ALA A 41 -21.12 -16.45 -15.35
C ALA A 41 -19.89 -16.21 -14.45
N GLY A 42 -19.65 -17.05 -13.43
CA GLY A 42 -18.69 -16.75 -12.35
C GLY A 42 -17.24 -16.51 -12.81
N LEU A 43 -16.72 -17.32 -13.74
CA LEU A 43 -15.36 -17.12 -14.25
C LEU A 43 -15.27 -15.89 -15.15
N ALA A 44 -16.27 -15.67 -16.02
CA ALA A 44 -16.32 -14.53 -16.93
C ALA A 44 -16.51 -13.20 -16.20
N SER A 45 -17.31 -13.17 -15.13
CA SER A 45 -17.48 -11.99 -14.29
C SER A 45 -16.24 -11.71 -13.45
N ALA A 46 -15.57 -12.76 -12.92
CA ALA A 46 -14.31 -12.60 -12.22
C ALA A 46 -13.22 -12.02 -13.12
N THR A 47 -13.06 -12.56 -14.34
CA THR A 47 -12.08 -12.06 -15.30
C THR A 47 -12.40 -10.65 -15.78
N GLN A 48 -13.68 -10.28 -15.93
CA GLN A 48 -14.09 -8.90 -16.23
C GLN A 48 -13.76 -7.93 -15.10
N VAL A 49 -14.01 -8.31 -13.84
CA VAL A 49 -13.69 -7.47 -12.67
C VAL A 49 -12.19 -7.31 -12.51
N VAL A 50 -11.42 -8.39 -12.60
CA VAL A 50 -9.95 -8.36 -12.55
C VAL A 50 -9.38 -7.57 -13.74
N GLY A 51 -9.87 -7.82 -14.95
CA GLY A 51 -9.45 -7.14 -16.16
C GLY A 51 -9.75 -5.64 -16.12
N GLY A 52 -10.96 -5.26 -15.70
CA GLY A 52 -11.36 -3.86 -15.52
C GLY A 52 -10.51 -3.14 -14.48
N LEU A 53 -10.19 -3.81 -13.37
CA LEU A 53 -9.30 -3.27 -12.35
C LEU A 53 -7.87 -3.09 -12.87
N ILE A 54 -7.31 -4.10 -13.56
CA ILE A 54 -5.96 -4.00 -14.15
C ILE A 54 -5.93 -2.85 -15.15
N LEU A 55 -6.94 -2.73 -16.01
CA LEU A 55 -7.00 -1.69 -17.03
C LEU A 55 -7.15 -0.29 -16.40
N PHE A 56 -7.97 -0.16 -15.35
CA PHE A 56 -8.08 1.09 -14.58
C PHE A 56 -6.76 1.46 -13.89
N MET A 57 -6.08 0.49 -13.28
CA MET A 57 -4.79 0.70 -12.62
C MET A 57 -3.70 1.10 -13.62
N VAL A 58 -3.64 0.43 -14.78
CA VAL A 58 -2.71 0.77 -15.87
C VAL A 58 -3.03 2.14 -16.44
N ALA A 59 -4.29 2.47 -16.69
CA ALA A 59 -4.69 3.78 -17.17
C ALA A 59 -4.33 4.89 -16.17
N ALA A 60 -4.63 4.70 -14.89
CA ALA A 60 -4.28 5.65 -13.83
C ALA A 60 -2.76 5.86 -13.71
N LEU A 61 -1.99 4.77 -13.76
CA LEU A 61 -0.53 4.83 -13.74
C LEU A 61 0.04 5.51 -14.97
N TRP A 62 -0.51 5.21 -16.15
CA TRP A 62 -0.12 5.81 -17.40
C TRP A 62 -0.41 7.31 -17.41
N THR A 63 -1.62 7.72 -17.02
CA THR A 63 -1.99 9.14 -16.89
C THR A 63 -1.04 9.85 -15.93
N TRP A 64 -0.71 9.22 -14.80
CA TRP A 64 0.19 9.82 -13.81
C TRP A 64 1.64 9.92 -14.31
N LEU A 65 2.14 8.89 -15.00
CA LEU A 65 3.45 8.90 -15.64
C LEU A 65 3.54 9.94 -16.77
N SER A 66 2.48 10.05 -17.58
CA SER A 66 2.36 11.04 -18.65
C SER A 66 2.34 12.46 -18.08
N LEU A 67 1.56 12.73 -17.03
CA LEU A 67 1.55 14.02 -16.34
C LEU A 67 2.90 14.34 -15.67
N SER A 68 3.55 13.35 -15.08
CA SER A 68 4.85 13.53 -14.43
C SER A 68 5.99 13.79 -15.43
N ARG A 69 5.88 13.25 -16.65
CA ARG A 69 6.83 13.42 -17.76
C ARG A 69 6.48 14.57 -18.71
N SER A 70 5.31 15.20 -18.57
CA SER A 70 4.92 16.31 -19.42
C SER A 70 5.96 17.44 -19.27
N ASP A 71 6.55 17.81 -20.41
CA ASP A 71 7.46 18.96 -20.58
C ASP A 71 6.68 20.26 -20.84
N GLU A 72 5.37 20.28 -20.57
CA GLU A 72 4.58 21.51 -20.57
C GLU A 72 5.17 22.50 -19.56
N ASP A 73 5.64 23.64 -20.08
CA ASP A 73 6.02 24.80 -19.30
C ASP A 73 4.95 25.90 -19.49
N PRO A 74 4.32 26.39 -18.41
CA PRO A 74 4.53 26.00 -17.01
C PRO A 74 3.84 24.68 -16.65
N LYS A 75 4.53 23.86 -15.83
CA LYS A 75 3.92 22.63 -15.29
C LYS A 75 2.64 22.95 -14.53
N PRO A 76 1.59 22.12 -14.63
CA PRO A 76 0.34 22.35 -13.93
C PRO A 76 0.57 22.52 -12.42
N SER A 77 -0.06 23.53 -11.80
CA SER A 77 0.15 23.91 -10.40
C SER A 77 -0.03 22.75 -9.40
N HIS A 78 -0.95 21.83 -9.70
CA HIS A 78 -1.17 20.63 -8.89
C HIS A 78 -0.02 19.60 -8.97
N VAL A 79 0.66 19.49 -10.12
CA VAL A 79 1.85 18.63 -10.27
C VAL A 79 3.04 19.26 -9.57
N VAL A 80 3.18 20.59 -9.66
CA VAL A 80 4.25 21.33 -8.97
C VAL A 80 4.10 21.19 -7.45
N PHE A 81 2.88 21.33 -6.91
CA PHE A 81 2.65 21.16 -5.47
C PHE A 81 3.10 19.78 -4.97
N LEU A 82 2.76 18.72 -5.69
CA LEU A 82 3.09 17.33 -5.31
C LEU A 82 4.57 16.98 -5.53
N THR A 83 5.21 17.54 -6.56
CA THR A 83 6.61 17.25 -6.88
C THR A 83 7.60 18.17 -6.18
N SER A 84 7.13 19.30 -5.60
CA SER A 84 7.95 20.34 -4.96
C SER A 84 8.89 19.85 -3.85
N LYS A 85 8.52 18.79 -3.13
CA LYS A 85 9.30 18.26 -2.00
C LYS A 85 10.35 17.24 -2.45
N TYR A 86 10.28 16.77 -3.70
CA TYR A 86 11.23 15.81 -4.29
C TYR A 86 12.27 16.54 -5.13
N GLN A 87 13.47 15.98 -5.21
CA GLN A 87 14.45 16.48 -6.18
C GLN A 87 13.89 16.35 -7.59
N ARG A 88 14.17 17.33 -8.47
CA ARG A 88 13.64 17.36 -9.85
C ARG A 88 13.90 16.07 -10.65
N ARG A 89 15.02 15.38 -10.35
CA ARG A 89 15.41 14.09 -10.94
C ARG A 89 14.59 12.89 -10.43
N TYR A 90 13.93 13.02 -9.27
CA TYR A 90 13.22 11.96 -8.57
C TYR A 90 11.72 12.25 -8.39
N ALA A 91 11.13 13.13 -9.22
CA ALA A 91 9.69 13.43 -9.18
C ALA A 91 8.79 12.18 -9.34
N LEU A 92 9.29 11.14 -10.01
CA LEU A 92 8.60 9.85 -10.18
C LEU A 92 8.41 9.07 -8.87
N PHE A 93 9.07 9.46 -7.77
CA PHE A 93 8.86 8.84 -6.47
C PHE A 93 7.48 9.13 -5.87
N GLU A 94 6.82 10.21 -6.28
CA GLU A 94 5.41 10.44 -5.91
C GLU A 94 4.51 9.35 -6.51
N THR A 95 4.81 8.92 -7.74
CA THR A 95 4.14 7.77 -8.38
C THR A 95 4.40 6.48 -7.63
N GLU A 96 5.65 6.22 -7.25
CA GLU A 96 6.02 5.04 -6.47
C GLU A 96 5.28 4.99 -5.12
N ARG A 97 5.21 6.13 -4.42
CA ARG A 97 4.47 6.25 -3.16
C ARG A 97 2.98 5.98 -3.34
N LEU A 98 2.37 6.47 -4.42
CA LEU A 98 0.98 6.19 -4.76
C LEU A 98 0.74 4.71 -5.06
N ILE A 99 1.64 4.11 -5.86
CA ILE A 99 1.61 2.66 -6.17
C ILE A 99 1.67 1.85 -4.88
N ARG A 100 2.64 2.15 -3.99
CA ARG A 100 2.80 1.46 -2.70
C ARG A 100 1.51 1.50 -1.88
N LYS A 101 0.91 2.69 -1.70
CA LYS A 101 -0.35 2.84 -0.95
C LYS A 101 -1.51 2.06 -1.58
N THR A 102 -1.60 2.11 -2.91
CA THR A 102 -2.65 1.41 -3.64
C THR A 102 -2.49 -0.10 -3.53
N LEU A 103 -1.26 -0.62 -3.68
CA LEU A 103 -0.95 -2.04 -3.49
C LEU A 103 -1.26 -2.52 -2.08
N PHE A 104 -0.90 -1.76 -1.04
CA PHE A 104 -1.26 -2.14 0.34
C PHE A 104 -2.76 -2.24 0.54
N THR A 105 -3.51 -1.26 0.05
CA THR A 105 -4.96 -1.24 0.22
C THR A 105 -5.63 -2.35 -0.61
N PHE A 106 -5.14 -2.58 -1.82
CA PHE A 106 -5.62 -3.63 -2.70
C PHE A 106 -5.34 -5.03 -2.17
N ILE A 107 -4.10 -5.31 -1.74
CA ILE A 107 -3.73 -6.60 -1.13
C ILE A 107 -4.55 -6.83 0.14
N GLY A 108 -4.74 -5.79 0.96
CA GLY A 108 -5.56 -5.87 2.17
C GLY A 108 -7.04 -6.19 1.90
N ALA A 109 -7.59 -5.70 0.79
CA ALA A 109 -8.96 -5.99 0.39
C ALA A 109 -9.11 -7.36 -0.30
N LEU A 110 -8.12 -7.76 -1.12
CA LEU A 110 -8.13 -9.01 -1.89
C LEU A 110 -7.88 -10.25 -1.03
N LEU A 111 -6.97 -10.13 -0.07
CA LEU A 111 -6.52 -11.23 0.79
C LEU A 111 -6.93 -10.91 2.23
N PRO A 112 -8.16 -11.24 2.65
CA PRO A 112 -8.55 -11.04 4.03
C PRO A 112 -7.70 -11.91 4.96
N ILE A 113 -7.29 -11.33 6.09
CA ILE A 113 -6.39 -11.95 7.08
C ILE A 113 -6.92 -13.32 7.54
N HIS A 114 -8.24 -13.51 7.55
CA HIS A 114 -8.89 -14.73 8.02
C HIS A 114 -8.76 -15.92 7.06
N SER A 115 -8.58 -15.69 5.75
CA SER A 115 -8.53 -16.79 4.77
C SER A 115 -7.11 -17.23 4.44
N SER A 116 -6.17 -16.29 4.34
CA SER A 116 -4.82 -16.57 3.85
C SER A 116 -3.79 -15.56 4.39
N PRO A 117 -3.51 -15.57 5.71
CA PRO A 117 -2.66 -14.57 6.35
C PRO A 117 -1.20 -14.62 5.86
N ALA A 118 -0.66 -15.81 5.60
CA ALA A 118 0.71 -15.98 5.10
C ALA A 118 0.90 -15.36 3.69
N LEU A 119 -0.07 -15.57 2.79
CA LEU A 119 -0.02 -15.02 1.44
C LEU A 119 -0.12 -13.48 1.48
N GLN A 120 -1.00 -12.94 2.32
CA GLN A 120 -1.14 -11.51 2.49
C GLN A 120 0.16 -10.87 3.02
N MET A 121 0.75 -11.44 4.07
CA MET A 121 2.00 -10.94 4.66
C MET A 121 3.16 -11.03 3.67
N GLY A 122 3.25 -12.11 2.88
CA GLY A 122 4.25 -12.26 1.83
C GLY A 122 4.14 -11.18 0.75
N CYS A 123 2.93 -10.93 0.23
CA CYS A 123 2.70 -9.88 -0.76
C CYS A 123 3.01 -8.49 -0.22
N LEU A 124 2.57 -8.16 1.01
CA LEU A 124 2.90 -6.89 1.66
C LEU A 124 4.41 -6.75 1.89
N GLY A 125 5.08 -7.83 2.28
CA GLY A 125 6.53 -7.88 2.49
C GLY A 125 7.32 -7.53 1.24
N ILE A 126 6.96 -8.12 0.08
CA ILE A 126 7.60 -7.81 -1.20
C ILE A 126 7.47 -6.32 -1.53
N VAL A 127 6.27 -5.75 -1.36
CA VAL A 127 6.04 -4.31 -1.62
C VAL A 127 6.92 -3.44 -0.72
N VAL A 128 6.98 -3.75 0.59
CA VAL A 128 7.82 -3.01 1.52
C VAL A 128 9.31 -3.13 1.17
N LEU A 129 9.79 -4.32 0.84
CA LEU A 129 11.20 -4.56 0.52
C LEU A 129 11.63 -3.82 -0.76
N VAL A 130 10.80 -3.84 -1.81
CA VAL A 130 11.06 -3.09 -3.05
C VAL A 130 11.11 -1.59 -2.76
N SER A 131 10.13 -1.06 -2.03
CA SER A 131 10.14 0.36 -1.65
C SER A 131 11.35 0.71 -0.77
N LEU A 132 11.70 -0.11 0.22
CA LEU A 132 12.88 0.10 1.06
C LEU A 132 14.16 0.16 0.23
N PHE A 133 14.34 -0.77 -0.70
CA PHE A 133 15.48 -0.79 -1.62
C PHE A 133 15.57 0.52 -2.44
N LEU A 134 14.44 0.98 -3.00
CA LEU A 134 14.38 2.22 -3.77
C LEU A 134 14.74 3.45 -2.92
N TYR A 135 14.22 3.55 -1.70
CA TYR A 135 14.50 4.68 -0.81
C TYR A 135 15.96 4.69 -0.32
N CYS A 136 16.53 3.51 -0.01
CA CYS A 136 17.95 3.40 0.34
C CYS A 136 18.86 3.82 -0.82
N ARG A 137 18.50 3.50 -2.06
CA ARG A 137 19.34 3.75 -3.25
C ARG A 137 19.27 5.19 -3.77
N TYR A 138 18.09 5.80 -3.74
CA TYR A 138 17.84 7.05 -4.46
C TYR A 138 17.59 8.28 -3.57
N LYS A 139 17.14 8.10 -2.31
CA LYS A 139 16.91 9.19 -1.33
C LYS A 139 16.21 10.43 -1.96
N PRO A 140 14.94 10.28 -2.35
CA PRO A 140 14.29 11.19 -3.30
C PRO A 140 13.93 12.59 -2.74
N TYR A 141 13.85 12.75 -1.42
CA TYR A 141 13.51 14.04 -0.81
C TYR A 141 14.68 15.03 -0.84
N HIS A 142 14.35 16.33 -0.93
CA HIS A 142 15.35 17.41 -0.84
C HIS A 142 16.06 17.43 0.52
N SER A 143 15.32 17.24 1.61
CA SER A 143 15.88 17.20 2.95
C SER A 143 16.27 15.77 3.34
N PRO A 144 17.52 15.54 3.80
CA PRO A 144 17.99 14.21 4.16
C PRO A 144 17.24 13.62 5.37
N GLU A 145 16.68 14.45 6.25
CA GLU A 145 15.95 14.00 7.43
C GLU A 145 14.69 13.21 7.04
N TRP A 146 13.94 13.69 6.05
CA TRP A 146 12.73 13.01 5.56
C TRP A 146 13.04 11.69 4.86
N ASN A 147 14.19 11.61 4.17
CA ASN A 147 14.66 10.36 3.59
C ASN A 147 14.94 9.31 4.68
N TRP A 148 15.61 9.70 5.77
CA TRP A 148 15.88 8.80 6.89
C TRP A 148 14.61 8.34 7.59
N ILE A 149 13.66 9.25 7.82
CA ILE A 149 12.38 8.90 8.46
C ILE A 149 11.61 7.86 7.64
N GLU A 150 11.49 8.05 6.32
CA GLU A 150 10.80 7.07 5.47
C GLU A 150 11.53 5.71 5.43
N ILE A 151 12.88 5.71 5.36
CA ILE A 151 13.67 4.47 5.42
C ILE A 151 13.43 3.74 6.74
N TRP A 152 13.47 4.45 7.88
CA TRP A 152 13.20 3.85 9.19
C TRP A 152 11.77 3.32 9.31
N LEU A 153 10.79 4.02 8.74
CA LEU A 153 9.40 3.58 8.75
C LEU A 153 9.20 2.32 7.91
N LEU A 154 9.81 2.26 6.72
CA LEU A 154 9.79 1.08 5.85
C LEU A 154 10.56 -0.09 6.47
N PHE A 155 11.68 0.17 7.13
CA PHE A 155 12.44 -0.84 7.86
C PHE A 155 11.64 -1.41 9.04
N ALA A 156 11.02 -0.55 9.85
CA ALA A 156 10.14 -0.98 10.94
C ALA A 156 8.96 -1.81 10.41
N ALA A 157 8.35 -1.42 9.29
CA ALA A 157 7.31 -2.20 8.64
C ALA A 157 7.82 -3.58 8.17
N ALA A 158 9.02 -3.65 7.58
CA ALA A 158 9.63 -4.91 7.16
C ALA A 158 9.90 -5.85 8.35
N VAL A 159 10.39 -5.29 9.46
CA VAL A 159 10.60 -6.05 10.70
C VAL A 159 9.26 -6.58 11.23
N MET A 160 8.22 -5.74 11.31
CA MET A 160 6.89 -6.20 11.76
C MET A 160 6.32 -7.29 10.85
N ILE A 161 6.41 -7.16 9.53
CA ILE A 161 5.94 -8.19 8.59
C ILE A 161 6.71 -9.50 8.80
N THR A 162 8.03 -9.41 8.99
CA THR A 162 8.87 -10.59 9.22
C THR A 162 8.50 -11.26 10.54
N SER A 163 8.34 -10.49 11.62
CA SER A 163 7.93 -11.00 12.93
C SER A 163 6.54 -11.65 12.88
N VAL A 164 5.57 -11.05 12.19
CA VAL A 164 4.25 -11.65 12.03
C VAL A 164 4.32 -12.92 11.17
N SER A 165 5.15 -12.92 10.12
CA SER A 165 5.36 -14.09 9.27
C SER A 165 6.02 -15.25 10.02
N THR A 166 7.00 -14.98 10.90
CA THR A 166 7.63 -16.01 11.73
C THR A 166 6.68 -16.56 12.79
N LEU A 167 5.83 -15.72 13.38
CA LEU A 167 4.76 -16.17 14.29
C LEU A 167 3.77 -17.08 13.58
N LEU A 168 3.34 -16.70 12.36
CA LEU A 168 2.44 -17.52 11.54
C LEU A 168 3.09 -18.85 11.12
N ALA A 169 4.38 -18.85 10.77
CA ALA A 169 5.10 -20.05 10.36
C ALA A 169 5.29 -21.06 11.49
N ASN A 170 5.37 -20.61 12.74
CA ASN A 170 5.52 -21.47 13.91
C ASN A 170 4.18 -21.96 14.49
N GLU A 171 3.08 -21.84 13.74
CA GLU A 171 1.71 -22.20 14.16
C GLU A 171 1.24 -21.57 15.47
N PHE A 172 1.93 -20.54 15.96
CA PHE A 172 1.43 -19.72 17.06
C PHE A 172 0.30 -18.87 16.50
N HIS A 173 -0.91 -19.44 16.45
CA HIS A 173 -2.09 -18.63 16.29
C HIS A 173 -2.08 -17.63 17.44
N TRP A 174 -1.89 -16.36 17.08
CA TRP A 174 -2.03 -15.19 17.94
C TRP A 174 -3.32 -15.25 18.79
N GLY A 175 -4.31 -16.07 18.41
CA GLY A 175 -5.50 -16.43 19.17
C GLY A 175 -5.32 -17.19 20.49
N HIS A 176 -4.23 -17.96 20.68
CA HIS A 176 -4.17 -18.96 21.76
C HIS A 176 -3.66 -18.43 23.11
N SER A 177 -2.84 -17.38 23.12
CA SER A 177 -2.26 -16.83 24.34
C SER A 177 -2.59 -15.34 24.48
N VAL A 178 -3.43 -15.03 25.46
CA VAL A 178 -3.72 -13.66 25.93
C VAL A 178 -2.45 -12.80 26.10
N PRO A 179 -1.33 -13.28 26.70
CA PRO A 179 -0.13 -12.46 26.83
C PRO A 179 0.51 -12.11 25.48
N THR A 180 0.44 -13.00 24.48
CA THR A 180 0.97 -12.73 23.14
C THR A 180 0.11 -11.72 22.40
N GLN A 181 -1.22 -11.79 22.53
CA GLN A 181 -2.13 -10.78 21.98
C GLN A 181 -1.88 -9.40 22.57
N GLN A 182 -1.80 -9.31 23.90
CA GLN A 182 -1.52 -8.06 24.60
C GLN A 182 -0.18 -7.49 24.15
N SER A 183 0.88 -8.32 24.10
CA SER A 183 2.20 -7.89 23.64
C SER A 183 2.17 -7.34 22.20
N ILE A 184 1.51 -8.04 21.27
CA ILE A 184 1.38 -7.57 19.88
C ILE A 184 0.60 -6.24 19.83
N ILE A 185 -0.52 -6.12 20.54
CA ILE A 185 -1.33 -4.89 20.55
C ILE A 185 -0.53 -3.71 21.11
N PHE A 186 0.13 -3.89 22.26
CA PHE A 186 0.95 -2.84 22.87
C PHE A 186 2.16 -2.47 22.02
N ALA A 187 2.85 -3.45 21.43
CA ALA A 187 3.97 -3.19 20.52
C ALA A 187 3.52 -2.41 19.27
N THR A 188 2.43 -2.84 18.63
CA THR A 188 1.91 -2.18 17.42
C THR A 188 1.41 -0.77 17.73
N ALA A 189 0.65 -0.59 18.81
CA ALA A 189 0.17 0.71 19.26
C ALA A 189 1.33 1.64 19.68
N GLY A 190 2.33 1.10 20.37
CA GLY A 190 3.53 1.84 20.76
C GLY A 190 4.33 2.33 19.56
N ILE A 191 4.60 1.47 18.57
CA ILE A 191 5.28 1.84 17.33
C ILE A 191 4.49 2.92 16.58
N ALA A 192 3.17 2.75 16.46
CA ALA A 192 2.31 3.73 15.79
C ALA A 192 2.29 5.08 16.51
N ALA A 193 2.21 5.08 17.85
CA ALA A 193 2.21 6.29 18.67
C ALA A 193 3.55 7.04 18.57
N VAL A 194 4.68 6.32 18.66
CA VAL A 194 6.02 6.91 18.54
C VAL A 194 6.24 7.48 17.14
N ALA A 195 5.91 6.72 16.09
CA ALA A 195 6.03 7.19 14.71
C ALA A 195 5.17 8.44 14.47
N SER A 196 3.92 8.45 14.97
CA SER A 196 3.02 9.59 14.85
C SER A 196 3.53 10.81 15.61
N ALA A 197 4.02 10.63 16.85
CA ALA A 197 4.58 11.72 17.66
C ALA A 197 5.81 12.35 16.98
N ILE A 198 6.73 11.54 16.46
CA ILE A 198 7.90 12.03 15.71
C ILE A 198 7.45 12.82 14.48
N MET A 199 6.49 12.29 13.70
CA MET A 199 5.98 12.97 12.51
C MET A 199 5.31 14.30 12.85
N VAL A 200 4.44 14.34 13.86
CA VAL A 200 3.76 15.58 14.30
C VAL A 200 4.77 16.61 14.78
N PHE A 201 5.73 16.19 15.63
CA PHE A 201 6.76 17.08 16.12
C PHE A 201 7.57 17.71 14.98
N ARG A 202 7.95 16.91 13.97
CA ARG A 202 8.70 17.40 12.80
C ARG A 202 7.87 18.34 11.92
N VAL A 203 6.59 18.03 11.70
CA VAL A 203 5.67 18.91 10.98
C VAL A 203 5.55 20.26 11.69
N ILE A 204 5.40 20.27 13.01
CA ILE A 204 5.35 21.50 13.82
C ILE A 204 6.66 22.29 13.69
N GLN A 205 7.82 21.62 13.77
CA GLN A 205 9.12 22.28 13.61
C GLN A 205 9.27 22.95 12.24
N GLU A 206 8.88 22.27 11.16
CA GLU A 206 8.94 22.84 9.81
C GLU A 206 7.95 23.98 9.63
N LEU A 207 6.72 23.87 10.16
CA LEU A 207 5.75 24.97 10.15
C LEU A 207 6.29 26.22 10.87
N VAL A 208 6.92 26.03 12.03
CA VAL A 208 7.53 27.15 12.78
C VAL A 208 8.71 27.75 12.01
N ARG A 209 9.51 26.94 11.31
CA ARG A 209 10.61 27.42 10.46
C ARG A 209 10.09 28.24 9.29
N GLU A 210 9.07 27.75 8.59
CA GLU A 210 8.44 28.46 7.46
C GLU A 210 7.83 29.79 7.92
N GLN A 211 7.12 29.83 9.05
CA GLN A 211 6.58 31.09 9.59
C GLN A 211 7.68 32.09 9.97
N ARG A 212 8.80 31.63 10.54
CA ARG A 212 9.94 32.51 10.87
C ARG A 212 10.65 33.05 9.63
N GLN A 213 10.63 32.33 8.51
CA GLN A 213 11.17 32.80 7.25
C GLN A 213 10.24 33.78 6.54
N ALA A 214 8.92 33.58 6.64
CA ALA A 214 7.92 34.50 6.10
C ALA A 214 7.82 35.83 6.87
N ALA A 215 8.24 35.85 8.13
CA ALA A 215 8.27 37.04 8.97
C ALA A 215 9.55 37.90 8.82
N LYS A 216 10.52 37.45 8.01
CA LYS A 216 11.75 38.19 7.67
C LYS A 216 11.64 38.76 6.26
#